data_AF-A0A9X3EZ45-F1
#
_entry.id   AF-A0A9X3EZ45-F1
#
_cell.length_a   1.000
_cell.length_b   1.000
_cell.length_c   1.000
_cell.angle_alpha   90.00
_cell.angle_beta   90.00
_cell.angle_gamma   90.00
#
_symmetry.space_group_name_H-M   'P 1'
#
loop_
_entity.id
_entity.type
_entity.pdbx_description
1 polymer ?
#
loop_
_entity_poly.entity_id
_entity_poly.type
_entity_poly.pdbx_seq_one_letter_code
_entity_poly.pdbx_strand_id
1 'polypeptide(L)' 'MGGGAEFYGPDEDAGRPVAVRYRWTKIDADHARWEQAFSYDGGAWETNWTADFTRADPASVCEAGRPKRQ' A
#
# COMPACT_ATOMS: atom_id res chain seq x y z
N MET A 1 -14.55 -14.13 1.43
CA MET A 1 -13.10 -14.43 1.50
C MET A 1 -12.37 -13.13 1.22
N GLY A 2 -11.68 -12.58 2.23
CA GLY A 2 -11.07 -11.25 2.19
C GLY A 2 -10.02 -11.15 1.08
N GLY A 3 -10.17 -10.14 0.22
CA GLY A 3 -9.24 -9.87 -0.87
C GLY A 3 -7.97 -9.21 -0.30
N GLY A 4 -6.84 -9.82 -0.54
CA GLY A 4 -5.53 -9.20 -0.37
C GLY A 4 -4.71 -9.43 -1.62
N ALA A 5 -3.77 -8.54 -1.90
CA ALA A 5 -2.85 -8.67 -3.01
C ALA A 5 -1.43 -8.45 -2.51
N GLU A 6 -0.52 -9.31 -2.92
CA GLU A 6 0.91 -9.17 -2.65
C GLU A 6 1.63 -8.96 -3.98
N PHE A 7 2.49 -7.96 -4.01
CA PHE A 7 3.27 -7.58 -5.19
C PHE A 7 4.74 -7.56 -4.81
N TYR A 8 5.59 -8.05 -5.71
CA TYR A 8 7.03 -8.13 -5.52
C TYR A 8 7.73 -7.46 -6.69
N GLY A 9 8.83 -6.76 -6.42
CA GLY A 9 9.63 -6.13 -7.46
C GLY A 9 11.02 -5.72 -6.97
N PRO A 10 11.93 -5.40 -7.89
CA PRO A 10 13.18 -4.72 -7.55
C PRO A 10 12.93 -3.23 -7.28
N ASP A 11 13.70 -2.65 -6.37
CA ASP A 11 13.75 -1.21 -6.08
C ASP A 11 15.19 -0.83 -5.67
N GLU A 12 15.45 0.45 -5.43
CA GLU A 12 16.71 0.94 -4.88
C GLU A 12 16.48 1.77 -3.61
N ASP A 13 17.09 1.36 -2.51
CA ASP A 13 17.15 2.17 -1.28
C ASP A 13 18.51 2.88 -1.20
N ALA A 14 18.51 4.20 -1.27
CA ALA A 14 19.73 5.03 -1.23
C ALA A 14 20.83 4.59 -2.24
N GLY A 15 20.44 4.06 -3.41
CA GLY A 15 21.34 3.55 -4.44
C GLY A 15 21.83 2.11 -4.23
N ARG A 16 21.26 1.39 -3.25
CA ARG A 16 21.49 -0.04 -3.04
C ARG A 16 20.30 -0.84 -3.58
N PRO A 17 20.54 -1.84 -4.46
CA PRO A 17 19.47 -2.71 -4.93
C PRO A 17 18.80 -3.45 -3.77
N VAL A 18 17.48 -3.45 -3.77
CA VAL A 18 16.65 -4.09 -2.74
C VAL A 18 15.46 -4.78 -3.40
N ALA A 19 15.00 -5.89 -2.83
CA ALA A 19 13.71 -6.45 -3.19
C ALA A 19 12.64 -5.75 -2.36
N VAL A 20 11.59 -5.26 -3.02
CA VAL A 20 10.42 -4.68 -2.36
C VAL A 20 9.22 -5.62 -2.44
N ARG A 21 8.49 -5.70 -1.34
CA ARG A 21 7.18 -6.35 -1.24
C ARG A 21 6.13 -5.33 -0.82
N TYR A 22 5.04 -5.28 -1.57
CA TYR A 22 3.85 -4.54 -1.21
C TYR A 22 2.73 -5.51 -0.84
N ARG A 23 2.09 -5.28 0.30
CA ARG A 23 0.94 -6.06 0.75
C ARG A 23 -0.27 -5.14 0.91
N TRP A 24 -1.33 -5.45 0.17
CA TRP A 24 -2.64 -4.87 0.35
C TRP A 24 -3.53 -5.84 1.12
N THR A 25 -4.06 -5.40 2.25
CA THR A 25 -4.99 -6.16 3.08
C THR A 25 -6.30 -5.40 3.16
N LYS A 26 -7.38 -5.96 2.58
CA LYS A 26 -8.73 -5.46 2.81
C LYS A 26 -9.20 -5.90 4.20
N ILE A 27 -9.44 -4.94 5.10
CA ILE A 27 -9.89 -5.21 6.47
C ILE A 27 -11.42 -5.40 6.45
N ASP A 28 -12.16 -4.45 5.88
CA ASP A 28 -13.61 -4.53 5.70
C ASP A 28 -14.07 -3.75 4.44
N ALA A 29 -15.33 -3.33 4.38
CA ALA A 29 -15.88 -2.60 3.23
C ALA A 29 -15.24 -1.22 3.04
N ASP A 30 -14.81 -0.57 4.13
CA ASP A 30 -14.36 0.81 4.16
C ASP A 30 -12.92 0.95 4.64
N HIS A 31 -12.30 -0.11 5.15
CA HIS A 31 -10.93 -0.08 5.64
C HIS A 31 -10.00 -1.02 4.86
N ALA A 32 -8.79 -0.52 4.58
CA ALA A 32 -7.70 -1.29 4.01
C ALA A 32 -6.36 -0.88 4.63
N ARG A 33 -5.41 -1.81 4.63
CA ARG A 33 -4.03 -1.58 5.06
C ARG A 33 -3.08 -1.88 3.92
N TRP A 34 -2.11 -1.00 3.73
CA TRP A 34 -0.99 -1.20 2.84
C TRP A 34 0.31 -1.27 3.64
N GLU A 35 1.16 -2.22 3.29
CA GLU A 35 2.46 -2.41 3.92
C GLU A 35 3.53 -2.54 2.83
N GLN A 36 4.64 -1.83 3.00
CA GLN A 36 5.86 -1.99 2.21
C GLN A 36 6.93 -2.65 3.08
N ALA A 37 7.60 -3.66 2.53
CA ALA A 37 8.75 -4.28 3.16
C ALA A 37 9.92 -4.39 2.18
N PHE A 38 11.13 -4.21 2.69
CA PHE A 38 12.38 -4.34 1.95
C PHE A 38 13.14 -5.59 2.38
N SER A 39 13.87 -6.17 1.43
CA SER A 39 14.79 -7.27 1.66
C SER A 39 16.07 -7.04 0.86
N TYR A 40 17.20 -6.93 1.55
CA TYR A 40 18.52 -6.72 0.93
C TYR A 40 19.20 -8.02 0.48
N ASP A 41 18.76 -9.15 1.02
CA ASP A 41 19.32 -10.48 0.77
C ASP A 41 18.30 -11.46 0.16
N GLY A 42 17.06 -11.02 -0.06
CA GLY A 42 15.96 -11.84 -0.55
C GLY A 42 15.40 -12.82 0.49
N GLY A 43 15.88 -12.76 1.74
CA GLY A 43 15.47 -13.64 2.83
C GLY A 43 14.58 -12.94 3.83
N ALA A 44 15.15 -12.04 4.63
CA ALA A 44 14.41 -11.33 5.66
C ALA A 44 13.69 -10.12 5.05
N TRP A 45 12.41 -9.97 5.41
CA TRP A 45 11.59 -8.83 5.00
C TRP A 45 11.38 -7.91 6.18
N GLU A 46 11.81 -6.66 6.05
CA GLU A 46 11.60 -5.61 7.06
C GLU A 46 10.51 -4.66 6.58
N THR A 47 9.36 -4.65 7.24
CA THR A 47 8.30 -3.67 6.97
C THR A 47 8.80 -2.29 7.39
N ASN A 48 8.99 -1.42 6.40
CA ASN A 48 9.48 -0.06 6.61
C ASN A 48 8.35 0.98 6.60
N TRP A 49 7.21 0.64 5.98
CA TRP A 49 6.07 1.53 5.85
C TRP A 49 4.77 0.75 6.05
N THR A 50 3.90 1.29 6.90
CA THR A 50 2.50 0.90 6.98
C THR A 50 1.59 2.12 6.77
N ALA A 51 0.57 1.98 5.94
CA ALA A 51 -0.44 3.01 5.71
C ALA A 51 -1.84 2.40 5.89
N ASP A 52 -2.63 3.05 6.74
CA ASP A 52 -4.03 2.71 6.98
C ASP A 52 -4.94 3.62 6.16
N PHE A 53 -5.87 3.01 5.44
CA PHE A 53 -6.82 3.69 4.57
C PHE A 53 -8.23 3.49 5.07
N THR A 54 -8.96 4.60 5.13
CA THR A 54 -10.41 4.63 5.29
C THR A 54 -11.03 5.18 4.01
N ARG A 55 -12.13 4.58 3.56
CA ARG A 55 -12.90 5.04 2.41
C ARG A 55 -13.41 6.45 2.69
N ALA A 56 -13.03 7.39 1.84
CA ALA A 56 -13.56 8.74 1.89
C ALA A 56 -15.03 8.78 1.45
N ASP A 57 -15.84 9.65 2.07
CA ASP A 57 -17.20 9.92 1.62
C ASP A 57 -17.17 10.66 0.27
N PRO A 58 -17.63 10.03 -0.83
CA PRO A 58 -17.61 10.63 -2.16
C PRO A 58 -18.37 11.96 -2.23
N ALA A 59 -19.42 12.18 -1.44
CA ALA A 59 -20.15 13.44 -1.45
C ALA A 59 -19.31 14.61 -0.92
N SER A 60 -18.39 14.32 0.02
CA SER A 60 -17.49 15.30 0.58
C SER A 60 -16.27 15.56 -0.32
N VAL A 61 -15.66 14.49 -0.86
CA VAL A 61 -14.38 14.57 -1.57
C VAL A 61 -14.49 14.66 -3.09
N CYS A 62 -15.65 14.38 -3.70
CA CYS A 62 -15.83 14.47 -5.14
C CYS A 62 -16.78 15.60 -5.54
N GLU A 63 -16.56 16.16 -6.73
CA GLU A 63 -17.46 17.08 -7.41
C GLU A 63 -17.65 16.61 -8.85
N ALA A 64 -18.91 16.46 -9.28
CA ALA A 64 -19.28 15.89 -10.58
C ALA A 64 -18.56 14.56 -10.91
N GLY A 65 -18.34 13.71 -9.90
CA GLY A 65 -17.69 12.40 -10.05
C GLY A 65 -16.16 12.43 -10.13
N ARG A 66 -15.52 13.59 -9.91
CA ARG A 66 -14.06 13.72 -9.85
C ARG A 66 -13.61 14.09 -8.44
N PRO A 67 -12.47 13.57 -7.93
CA PRO A 67 -11.91 14.03 -6.67
C PRO A 67 -11.66 15.54 -6.73
N LYS A 68 -12.15 16.28 -5.74
CA LYS A 68 -11.79 17.67 -5.52
C LYS A 68 -10.29 17.71 -5.29
N ARG A 69 -9.56 18.45 -6.13
CA ARG A 69 -8.17 18.79 -5.81
C ARG A 69 -8.20 19.64 -4.55
N GLN A 70 -7.45 19.23 -3.54
CA GLN A 70 -7.13 20.08 -2.40
C GLN A 70 -6.26 21.25 -2.87
#